data_AF-A0A2S5M357-F1
#
_entry.id   AF-A0A2S5M357-F1
#
_cell.length_a   1.000
_cell.length_b   1.000
_cell.length_c   1.000
_cell.angle_alpha   90.00
_cell.angle_beta   90.00
_cell.angle_gamma   90.00
#
_symmetry.space_group_name_H-M   'P 1'
#
loop_
_entity.id
_entity.type
_entity.pdbx_description
1 polymer ?
#
loop_
_entity_poly.entity_id
_entity_poly.type
_entity_poly.pdbx_seq_one_letter_code
_entity_poly.pdbx_strand_id
1 'polypeptide(L)' 'DGLKVALAYLNQETPMVVLETALPAKFEDSIVEALGQTPQRPAALNGIESLPQKFTVMDARAEDIKAFIAKNT' A
#
# COMPACT_ATOMS: atom_id res chain seq x y z
N ASP A 1 -4.41 3.33 -13.24
CA ASP A 1 -3.62 2.14 -12.85
C ASP A 1 -3.46 1.21 -14.06
N GLY A 2 -3.20 -0.08 -13.84
CA GLY A 2 -3.09 -1.09 -14.90
C GLY A 2 -4.34 -1.27 -15.75
N LEU A 3 -5.55 -1.06 -15.19
CA LEU A 3 -6.80 -1.14 -15.95
C LEU A 3 -6.84 -0.07 -17.05
N LYS A 4 -6.37 1.14 -16.74
CA LYS A 4 -6.33 2.25 -17.70
C LYS A 4 -5.53 1.91 -18.97
N VAL A 5 -4.38 1.25 -18.82
CA VAL A 5 -3.54 0.85 -19.96
C VAL A 5 -4.15 -0.36 -20.67
N ALA A 6 -4.64 -1.35 -19.91
CA ALA A 6 -5.22 -2.57 -20.46
C ALA A 6 -6.41 -2.30 -21.41
N LEU A 7 -7.24 -1.30 -21.11
CA LEU A 7 -8.36 -0.88 -21.96
C LEU A 7 -7.93 -0.50 -23.40
N ALA A 8 -6.71 0.03 -23.58
CA ALA A 8 -6.19 0.41 -24.89
C ALA A 8 -5.72 -0.79 -25.75
N TYR A 9 -5.58 -1.98 -25.14
CA TYR A 9 -5.08 -3.21 -25.78
C TYR A 9 -6.11 -4.35 -25.75
N LEU A 10 -7.40 -4.03 -25.56
CA LEU A 10 -8.46 -5.04 -25.53
C LEU A 10 -8.56 -5.78 -26.87
N ASN A 11 -8.62 -7.10 -26.80
CA ASN A 11 -8.92 -8.00 -27.91
C ASN A 11 -10.13 -8.87 -27.53
N GLN A 12 -11.16 -8.92 -28.38
CA GLN A 12 -12.37 -9.71 -28.13
C GLN A 12 -12.10 -11.23 -28.12
N GLU A 13 -11.05 -11.68 -28.79
CA GLU A 13 -10.69 -13.10 -28.87
C GLU A 13 -9.78 -13.56 -27.73
N THR A 14 -9.23 -12.64 -26.93
CA THR A 14 -8.27 -12.95 -25.86
C THR A 14 -8.67 -12.28 -24.55
N PRO A 15 -9.01 -13.05 -23.50
CA PRO A 15 -9.32 -12.49 -22.19
C PRO A 15 -8.16 -11.65 -21.62
N MET A 16 -8.45 -10.42 -21.22
CA MET A 16 -7.52 -9.54 -20.52
C MET A 16 -7.65 -9.73 -19.01
N VAL A 17 -6.53 -10.00 -18.33
CA VAL A 17 -6.47 -10.09 -16.86
C VAL A 17 -5.65 -8.91 -16.34
N VAL A 18 -6.29 -8.06 -15.55
CA VAL A 18 -5.62 -6.94 -14.87
C VAL A 18 -5.33 -7.35 -13.43
N LEU A 19 -4.06 -7.26 -13.02
CA LEU A 19 -3.67 -7.59 -11.66
C LEU A 19 -3.99 -6.44 -10.72
N GLU A 20 -4.83 -6.70 -9.71
CA GLU A 20 -4.99 -5.80 -8.57
C GLU A 20 -3.78 -5.99 -7.63
N THR A 21 -2.81 -5.08 -7.71
CA THR A 21 -1.53 -5.21 -6.98
C THR A 21 -1.60 -4.70 -5.53
N ALA A 22 -2.68 -3.99 -5.17
CA ALA A 22 -2.91 -3.47 -3.84
C ALA A 22 -4.39 -3.20 -3.60
N LEU A 23 -4.85 -3.44 -2.38
CA LEU A 23 -6.20 -3.06 -1.95
C LEU A 23 -6.35 -1.53 -1.87
N PRO A 24 -7.54 -0.98 -2.14
CA PRO A 24 -7.83 0.46 -2.05
C PRO A 24 -7.47 1.09 -0.69
N ALA A 25 -7.63 0.33 0.41
CA ALA A 25 -7.30 0.77 1.76
C ALA A 25 -5.83 1.17 1.94
N LYS A 26 -4.92 0.75 1.05
CA LYS A 26 -3.51 1.17 1.08
C LYS A 26 -3.27 2.57 0.49
N PHE A 27 -4.26 3.14 -0.22
CA PHE A 27 -4.16 4.41 -0.93
C PHE A 27 -5.43 5.26 -0.71
N GLU A 28 -5.82 5.44 0.55
CA GLU A 28 -7.06 6.11 0.95
C GLU A 28 -7.25 7.50 0.32
N ASP A 29 -6.20 8.33 0.32
CA ASP A 29 -6.28 9.70 -0.19
C ASP A 29 -6.74 9.76 -1.65
N SER A 30 -6.18 8.91 -2.53
CA SER A 30 -6.57 8.84 -3.94
C SER A 30 -8.00 8.32 -4.14
N ILE A 31 -8.46 7.43 -3.26
CA ILE A 31 -9.84 6.92 -3.30
C ILE A 31 -10.82 8.01 -2.85
N VAL A 32 -10.49 8.76 -1.80
CA VAL A 32 -11.30 9.89 -1.33
C VAL A 32 -11.35 10.99 -2.37
N GLU A 33 -10.23 11.32 -3.02
CA GLU A 33 -10.18 12.29 -4.12
C GLU A 33 -11.11 11.88 -5.28
N ALA A 34 -11.05 10.61 -5.71
CA ALA A 34 -11.80 10.14 -6.87
C ALA A 34 -13.28 9.88 -6.58
N LEU A 35 -13.62 9.40 -5.37
CA LEU A 35 -14.95 8.88 -5.04
C LEU A 35 -15.65 9.62 -3.88
N GLY A 36 -14.97 10.51 -3.17
CA GLY A 36 -15.52 11.26 -2.04
C GLY A 36 -15.79 10.43 -0.78
N GLN A 37 -15.28 9.20 -0.71
CA GLN A 37 -15.51 8.29 0.42
C GLN A 37 -14.24 7.51 0.77
N THR A 38 -14.11 7.12 2.04
CA THR A 38 -12.99 6.30 2.51
C THR A 38 -13.19 4.84 2.05
N PRO A 39 -12.11 4.14 1.65
CA PRO A 39 -12.18 2.73 1.30
C PRO A 39 -12.49 1.89 2.54
N GLN A 40 -13.25 0.82 2.34
CA GLN A 40 -13.50 -0.14 3.41
C GLN A 40 -12.21 -0.89 3.79
N ARG A 41 -11.92 -0.92 5.09
CA ARG A 41 -10.85 -1.78 5.64
C ARG A 41 -11.34 -3.23 5.76
N PRO A 42 -10.49 -4.22 5.44
CA PRO A 42 -10.78 -5.60 5.80
C PRO A 42 -11.06 -5.71 7.31
N ALA A 43 -12.02 -6.54 7.71
CA ALA A 43 -12.44 -6.62 9.11
C ALA A 43 -11.28 -6.90 10.09
N ALA A 44 -10.30 -7.71 9.66
CA ALA A 44 -9.11 -8.03 10.44
C ALA A 44 -8.16 -6.85 10.67
N LEU A 45 -8.30 -5.75 9.93
CA LEU A 45 -7.46 -4.55 10.00
C LEU A 45 -8.20 -3.35 10.60
N ASN A 46 -9.43 -3.52 11.08
CA ASN A 46 -10.18 -2.42 11.70
C ASN A 46 -9.44 -1.89 12.94
N GLY A 47 -9.17 -0.59 12.96
CA GLY A 47 -8.50 0.10 14.07
C GLY A 47 -6.99 -0.10 14.14
N ILE A 48 -6.36 -0.69 13.11
CA ILE A 48 -4.90 -0.90 13.08
C ILE A 48 -4.13 0.42 13.24
N GLU A 49 -4.63 1.51 12.67
CA GLU A 49 -3.99 2.83 12.74
C GLU A 49 -4.05 3.45 14.15
N SER A 50 -4.99 3.00 14.99
CA SER A 50 -5.16 3.49 16.37
C SER A 50 -4.26 2.75 17.37
N LEU A 51 -3.55 1.69 16.95
CA LEU A 51 -2.66 0.94 17.82
C LEU A 51 -1.36 1.70 18.08
N PRO A 52 -0.72 1.53 19.26
CA PRO A 52 0.58 2.09 19.53
C PRO A 52 1.62 1.62 18.50
N GLN A 53 2.27 2.56 17.83
CA GLN A 53 3.34 2.26 16.90
C GLN A 53 4.67 2.12 17.66
N LYS A 54 5.37 1.00 17.45
CA LYS A 54 6.69 0.76 18.03
C LYS A 54 7.75 0.93 16.93
N PHE A 55 8.49 2.03 16.99
CA PHE A 55 9.58 2.33 16.06
C PHE A 55 10.69 3.13 16.73
N THR A 56 11.87 3.16 16.09
CA THR A 56 13.02 3.99 16.47
C THR A 56 13.33 4.92 15.30
N VAL A 57 13.39 6.23 15.55
CA VAL A 57 13.80 7.21 14.53
C VAL A 57 15.32 7.16 14.37
N MET A 58 15.79 7.16 13.13
CA MET A 58 17.22 7.13 12.80
C MET A 58 17.52 8.08 11.64
N ASP A 59 18.69 8.69 11.67
CA ASP A 59 19.20 9.43 10.51
C ASP A 59 19.52 8.48 9.36
N ALA A 60 19.55 8.99 8.13
CA ALA A 60 19.92 8.23 6.93
C ALA A 60 21.43 7.94 6.86
N ARG A 61 21.98 7.30 7.91
CA ARG A 61 23.40 6.97 8.06
C ARG A 61 23.55 5.46 8.24
N ALA A 62 24.22 4.83 7.29
CA ALA A 62 24.36 3.37 7.25
C ALA A 62 25.04 2.80 8.51
N GLU A 63 26.04 3.49 9.06
CA GLU A 63 26.77 3.01 10.24
C GLU A 63 25.89 2.96 11.50
N ASP A 64 25.02 3.94 11.69
CA ASP A 64 24.11 3.98 12.84
C ASP A 64 23.07 2.84 12.75
N ILE A 65 22.56 2.57 11.53
CA ILE A 65 21.65 1.45 11.27
C ILE A 65 22.34 0.11 11.57
N LYS A 66 23.57 -0.09 11.10
CA LYS A 66 24.35 -1.32 11.38
C LYS A 66 24.55 -1.52 12.88
N ALA A 67 24.94 -0.47 13.61
CA ALA A 67 25.14 -0.52 15.05
C ALA A 67 23.84 -0.84 15.80
N PHE A 68 22.71 -0.26 15.38
CA PHE A 68 21.41 -0.58 15.96
C PHE A 68 21.02 -2.05 15.75
N ILE A 69 21.20 -2.58 14.54
CA ILE A 69 20.93 -4.00 14.25
C ILE A 69 21.79 -4.90 15.14
N ALA A 70 23.11 -4.66 15.19
CA ALA A 70 24.03 -5.48 15.98
C ALA A 70 23.73 -5.48 17.49
N LYS A 71 23.13 -4.41 18.01
CA LYS A 71 22.71 -4.31 19.42
C LYS A 71 21.40 -5.04 19.73
N ASN A 72 20.57 -5.33 18.71
CA ASN A 72 19.21 -5.88 18.87
C ASN A 72 19.05 -7.28 18.21
N THR A 73 20.16 -7.93 17.87
CA THR A 73 20.26 -9.34 17.46
C THR A 73 21.02 -10.12 18.51
#